data_AF-A0A1B3MZM1-F1
#
_entry.id   AF-A0A1B3MZM1-F1
#
_cell.length_a   1.000
_cell.length_b   1.000
_cell.length_c   1.000
_cell.angle_alpha   90.00
_cell.angle_beta   90.00
_cell.angle_gamma   90.00
#
_symmetry.space_group_name_H-M   'P 1'
#
loop_
_entity.id
_entity.type
_entity.pdbx_description
1 polymer ?
#
loop_
_entity_poly.entity_id
_entity_poly.type
_entity_poly.pdbx_seq_one_letter_code
_entity_poly.pdbx_strand_id
1 'polypeptide(L)'
;MQKPAILALTLIMAGCSGGESTTPADTRQDTAAPEHSMADMPGMAHPGGAAHEMSPANDMSSVTASNLPPLKIVAPAEGAIIGQRVAVVFEGPPQLSKFTMDNPKAVVHLHIALDDLELMPMGEQLIGLGGNRYTFIFDLPAKPGKHMLSLYWADQQHKKIEDGVQSVTVTVEQP
;
A
#
# COMPACT_ATOMS: atom_id res chain seq x y z
N MET A 1 20.25 25.16 27.78
CA MET A 1 18.85 24.68 27.94
C MET A 1 17.92 25.74 27.38
N GLN A 2 17.19 25.45 26.32
CA GLN A 2 16.10 26.29 25.79
C GLN A 2 14.91 25.37 25.52
N LYS A 3 13.68 25.83 25.80
CA LYS A 3 12.45 25.07 25.55
C LYS A 3 11.98 25.35 24.11
N PRO A 4 11.45 24.35 23.37
CA PRO A 4 10.74 24.61 22.13
C PRO A 4 9.40 25.32 22.43
N ALA A 5 8.98 26.20 21.51
CA ALA A 5 7.66 26.83 21.57
C ALA A 5 6.63 25.95 20.85
N ILE A 6 5.49 25.70 21.48
CA ILE A 6 4.37 24.97 20.86
C ILE A 6 3.55 25.97 20.04
N LEU A 7 3.46 25.77 18.73
CA LEU A 7 2.61 26.56 17.85
C LEU A 7 1.29 25.82 17.62
N ALA A 8 0.20 26.32 18.21
CA ALA A 8 -1.13 25.73 18.05
C ALA A 8 -1.72 26.08 16.67
N LEU A 9 -2.19 25.07 15.93
CA LEU A 9 -2.84 25.25 14.64
C LEU A 9 -4.36 25.16 14.80
N THR A 10 -5.06 26.27 14.58
CA THR A 10 -6.53 26.35 14.74
C THR A 10 -7.25 25.68 13.57
N LEU A 11 -8.04 24.63 13.87
CA LEU A 11 -8.91 23.97 12.90
C LEU A 11 -10.21 24.78 12.72
N ILE A 12 -10.57 25.12 11.48
CA ILE A 12 -11.86 25.74 11.15
C ILE A 12 -12.79 24.67 10.57
N MET A 13 -13.83 24.32 11.32
CA MET A 13 -14.95 23.52 10.83
C MET A 13 -15.92 24.41 10.04
N ALA A 14 -16.36 23.93 8.87
CA ALA A 14 -17.47 24.50 8.12
C ALA A 14 -18.41 23.36 7.68
N GLY A 15 -19.72 23.52 7.90
CA GLY A 15 -20.70 22.48 7.58
C GLY A 15 -22.07 23.02 7.21
N CYS A 16 -22.64 22.43 6.16
CA CYS A 16 -24.06 22.42 5.77
C CYS A 16 -24.29 21.01 5.19
N SER A 17 -25.25 20.17 5.60
CA SER A 17 -26.66 20.35 6.03
C SER A 17 -27.62 20.49 4.85
N GLY A 18 -28.66 19.64 4.85
CA GLY A 18 -29.65 19.44 3.77
C GLY A 18 -29.40 18.15 2.97
N GLY A 19 -30.35 17.22 2.84
CA GLY A 19 -31.69 17.16 3.46
C GLY A 19 -32.40 15.81 3.22
N GLU A 20 -33.47 15.54 3.95
CA GLU A 20 -34.31 14.33 3.83
C GLU A 20 -35.37 14.45 2.71
N SER A 21 -35.84 13.31 2.16
CA SER A 21 -37.29 12.99 2.02
C SER A 21 -37.61 11.69 1.23
N THR A 22 -38.50 10.86 1.82
CA THR A 22 -39.65 10.19 1.16
C THR A 22 -39.47 8.99 0.20
N THR A 23 -39.82 7.80 0.72
CA THR A 23 -40.38 6.59 0.04
C THR A 23 -41.91 6.75 -0.23
N PRO A 24 -42.71 5.82 -0.85
CA PRO A 24 -42.53 4.36 -1.10
C PRO A 24 -43.08 3.85 -2.48
N ALA A 25 -43.56 2.59 -2.51
CA ALA A 25 -44.23 1.82 -3.59
C ALA A 25 -43.30 1.25 -4.68
N ASP A 26 -43.21 -0.06 -4.97
CA ASP A 26 -44.18 -1.19 -5.11
C ASP A 26 -44.59 -1.46 -6.58
N THR A 27 -44.24 -2.66 -7.07
CA THR A 27 -44.89 -3.39 -8.17
C THR A 27 -44.43 -4.86 -8.11
N ARG A 28 -45.32 -5.80 -8.43
CA ARG A 28 -45.12 -7.28 -8.44
C ARG A 28 -45.01 -7.82 -9.88
N GLN A 29 -44.93 -9.17 -10.02
CA GLN A 29 -45.13 -9.95 -11.26
C GLN A 29 -43.91 -9.96 -12.22
N ASP A 30 -43.63 -10.92 -13.13
CA ASP A 30 -44.06 -12.33 -13.40
C ASP A 30 -43.13 -12.93 -14.51
N THR A 31 -42.98 -14.24 -14.84
CA THR A 31 -43.38 -15.57 -14.31
C THR A 31 -42.31 -16.62 -14.71
N ALA A 32 -42.39 -17.85 -14.17
CA ALA A 32 -42.04 -19.13 -14.81
C ALA A 32 -40.56 -19.59 -14.98
N ALA A 33 -40.33 -20.85 -14.61
CA ALA A 33 -39.33 -21.73 -15.20
C ALA A 33 -39.98 -22.56 -16.34
N PRO A 34 -39.17 -23.24 -17.17
CA PRO A 34 -39.31 -24.70 -17.22
C PRO A 34 -37.95 -25.45 -17.23
N GLU A 35 -38.01 -26.76 -17.02
CA GLU A 35 -36.85 -27.67 -16.92
C GLU A 35 -36.66 -28.56 -18.16
N HIS A 36 -35.68 -29.46 -18.08
CA HIS A 36 -35.43 -30.64 -18.93
C HIS A 36 -34.91 -30.45 -20.37
N SER A 37 -33.67 -30.87 -20.57
CA SER A 37 -33.34 -31.91 -21.55
C SER A 37 -32.15 -32.74 -21.06
N MET A 38 -32.29 -34.07 -21.06
CA MET A 38 -31.21 -35.02 -20.81
C MET A 38 -30.83 -35.69 -22.14
N ALA A 39 -29.53 -35.87 -22.42
CA ALA A 39 -29.04 -36.81 -23.43
C ALA A 39 -27.58 -37.20 -23.18
N ASP A 40 -27.25 -38.43 -23.57
CA ASP A 40 -25.92 -39.03 -23.80
C ASP A 40 -24.81 -39.00 -22.73
N MET A 41 -24.53 -40.21 -22.21
CA MET A 41 -23.16 -40.71 -22.08
C MET A 41 -22.97 -41.85 -23.10
N PRO A 42 -21.79 -41.94 -23.73
CA PRO A 42 -21.02 -43.18 -23.60
C PRO A 42 -19.56 -42.92 -23.20
N GLY A 43 -18.91 -43.93 -22.62
CA GLY A 43 -17.56 -43.81 -22.03
C GLY A 43 -16.42 -44.45 -22.83
N MET A 44 -15.23 -44.42 -22.21
CA MET A 44 -13.99 -45.15 -22.56
C MET A 44 -13.32 -44.83 -23.92
N ALA A 45 -12.26 -44.02 -23.86
CA ALA A 45 -10.92 -44.45 -24.30
C ALA A 45 -9.81 -43.50 -23.79
N HIS A 46 -8.81 -44.04 -23.09
CA HIS A 46 -7.49 -43.40 -22.97
C HIS A 46 -6.59 -43.95 -24.08
N PRO A 47 -5.96 -43.08 -24.89
CA PRO A 47 -4.59 -43.34 -25.29
C PRO A 47 -3.72 -42.07 -25.33
N GLY A 48 -2.40 -42.26 -25.31
CA GLY A 48 -1.43 -41.21 -25.68
C GLY A 48 -0.96 -40.32 -24.52
N GLY A 49 0.18 -40.68 -23.92
CA GLY A 49 0.97 -39.71 -23.18
C GLY A 49 1.76 -38.84 -24.16
N ALA A 50 1.51 -37.53 -24.15
CA ALA A 50 2.36 -36.55 -24.81
C ALA A 50 3.17 -35.82 -23.74
N ALA A 51 4.50 -35.94 -23.79
CA ALA A 51 5.40 -35.08 -23.01
C ALA A 51 5.71 -33.83 -23.84
N HIS A 52 5.92 -32.71 -23.16
CA HIS A 52 5.99 -31.36 -23.74
C HIS A 52 4.63 -30.89 -24.31
N GLU A 53 4.23 -29.63 -24.19
CA GLU A 53 5.00 -28.47 -23.71
C GLU A 53 4.57 -28.03 -22.31
N MET A 54 5.56 -27.72 -21.45
CA MET A 54 5.31 -26.74 -20.39
C MET A 54 5.29 -25.38 -21.07
N SER A 55 4.13 -24.71 -21.14
CA SER A 55 4.11 -23.29 -21.46
C SER A 55 5.13 -22.59 -20.56
N PRO A 56 6.10 -21.81 -21.11
CA PRO A 56 7.04 -21.09 -20.26
C PRO A 56 6.24 -20.23 -19.28
N ALA A 57 6.61 -20.30 -18.01
CA ALA A 57 5.91 -19.59 -16.95
C ALA A 57 5.83 -18.10 -17.30
N ASN A 58 4.72 -17.46 -16.91
CA ASN A 58 4.41 -16.05 -17.16
C ASN A 58 5.69 -15.20 -17.22
N ASP A 59 5.85 -14.45 -18.31
CA ASP A 59 6.90 -13.45 -18.46
C ASP A 59 6.58 -12.26 -17.53
N MET A 60 6.69 -12.53 -16.22
CA MET A 60 6.69 -11.54 -15.16
C MET A 60 7.95 -10.73 -15.37
N SER A 61 7.80 -9.67 -16.16
CA SER A 61 8.82 -8.67 -16.42
C SER A 61 9.31 -8.15 -15.08
N SER A 62 10.45 -8.68 -14.63
CA SER A 62 11.07 -8.28 -13.38
C SER A 62 11.30 -6.77 -13.45
N VAL A 63 10.62 -6.03 -12.57
CA VAL A 63 10.60 -4.57 -12.63
C VAL A 63 11.96 -4.06 -12.19
N THR A 64 12.85 -3.98 -13.17
CA THR A 64 14.24 -3.62 -12.98
C THR A 64 14.33 -2.16 -12.57
N ALA A 65 14.80 -1.95 -11.33
CA ALA A 65 15.72 -0.87 -10.96
C ALA A 65 15.44 0.46 -11.67
N SER A 66 16.13 0.67 -12.80
CA SER A 66 16.10 1.84 -13.70
C SER A 66 14.71 2.31 -14.18
N ASN A 67 13.65 1.51 -14.05
CA ASN A 67 12.27 1.88 -14.39
C ASN A 67 11.40 2.31 -13.19
N LEU A 68 11.92 2.20 -11.96
CA LEU A 68 11.19 2.58 -10.75
C LEU A 68 11.24 4.09 -10.52
N PRO A 69 10.16 4.73 -10.04
CA PRO A 69 10.23 6.12 -9.60
C PRO A 69 11.18 6.24 -8.40
N PRO A 70 12.04 7.28 -8.33
CA PRO A 70 12.95 7.43 -7.20
C PRO A 70 12.18 7.68 -5.90
N LEU A 71 12.65 7.05 -4.82
CA LEU A 71 12.25 7.31 -3.44
C LEU A 71 13.43 7.94 -2.69
N LYS A 72 13.14 8.79 -1.70
CA LYS A 72 14.16 9.40 -0.84
C LYS A 72 13.60 9.82 0.51
N ILE A 73 14.19 9.33 1.60
CA ILE A 73 13.86 9.79 2.97
C ILE A 73 14.36 11.23 3.14
N VAL A 74 13.50 12.10 3.66
CA VAL A 74 13.79 13.51 3.98
C VAL A 74 13.82 13.73 5.50
N ALA A 75 12.94 13.05 6.23
CA ALA A 75 12.99 12.94 7.69
C ALA A 75 12.39 11.58 8.12
N PRO A 76 12.82 10.96 9.24
CA PRO A 76 13.97 11.35 10.07
C PRO A 76 15.30 11.33 9.29
N ALA A 77 16.29 12.06 9.80
CA ALA A 77 17.65 12.07 9.26
C ALA A 77 18.50 10.95 9.89
N GLU A 78 19.65 10.65 9.29
CA GLU A 78 20.61 9.68 9.83
C GLU A 78 21.03 10.05 11.27
N GLY A 79 20.92 9.08 12.18
CA GLY A 79 21.22 9.26 13.61
C GLY A 79 20.16 10.04 14.40
N ALA A 80 19.02 10.41 13.80
CA ALA A 80 17.99 11.18 14.49
C ALA A 80 17.36 10.43 15.67
N ILE A 81 17.05 11.18 16.71
CA ILE A 81 16.34 10.71 17.90
C ILE A 81 14.84 10.91 17.70
N ILE A 82 14.03 9.88 17.97
CA ILE A 82 12.59 9.84 17.73
C ILE A 82 11.83 9.23 18.92
N GLY A 83 10.60 9.69 19.15
CA GLY A 83 9.68 9.07 20.11
C GLY A 83 8.95 7.86 19.54
N GLN A 84 8.06 7.26 20.34
CA GLN A 84 7.24 6.10 19.92
C GLN A 84 6.28 6.43 18.76
N ARG A 85 5.82 7.67 18.60
CA ARG A 85 5.03 8.09 17.43
C ARG A 85 5.94 8.73 16.40
N VAL A 86 6.03 8.14 15.21
CA VAL A 86 6.99 8.51 14.16
C VAL A 86 6.27 9.09 12.96
N ALA A 87 6.83 10.16 12.41
CA ALA A 87 6.46 10.72 11.12
C ALA A 87 7.63 10.57 10.15
N VAL A 88 7.44 9.79 9.09
CA VAL A 88 8.43 9.63 8.01
C VAL A 88 8.01 10.54 6.86
N VAL A 89 8.85 11.51 6.55
CA VAL A 89 8.69 12.45 5.42
C VAL A 89 9.62 12.02 4.30
N PHE A 90 9.10 11.85 3.10
CA PHE A 90 9.88 11.36 1.96
C PHE A 90 9.46 12.01 0.64
N GLU A 91 10.39 12.04 -0.31
CA GLU A 91 10.19 12.42 -1.71
C GLU A 91 9.88 11.16 -2.54
N GLY A 92 8.97 11.29 -3.51
CA GLY A 92 8.54 10.17 -4.37
C GLY A 92 7.89 10.63 -5.70
N PRO A 93 7.20 9.74 -6.43
CA PRO A 93 6.46 10.12 -7.63
C PRO A 93 5.30 11.08 -7.34
N PRO A 94 4.94 12.02 -8.26
CA PRO A 94 3.88 13.03 -8.05
C PRO A 94 2.46 12.49 -7.80
N GLN A 95 2.22 11.20 -8.05
CA GLN A 95 0.95 10.52 -7.89
C GLN A 95 1.16 9.21 -7.12
N LEU A 96 1.73 9.33 -5.92
CA LEU A 96 2.14 8.20 -5.09
C LEU A 96 1.04 7.18 -4.79
N SER A 97 -0.24 7.59 -4.74
CA SER A 97 -1.41 6.70 -4.60
C SER A 97 -1.63 5.73 -5.79
N LYS A 98 -0.85 5.84 -6.87
CA LYS A 98 -0.76 4.78 -7.90
C LYS A 98 0.10 3.59 -7.46
N PHE A 99 0.86 3.75 -6.40
CA PHE A 99 1.84 2.79 -5.88
C PHE A 99 1.56 2.46 -4.39
N THR A 100 0.29 2.49 -3.97
CA THR A 100 -0.17 2.07 -2.65
C THR A 100 -1.08 0.85 -2.76
N MET A 101 -1.23 0.09 -1.67
CA MET A 101 -1.93 -1.21 -1.69
C MET A 101 -3.42 -1.14 -2.05
N ASP A 102 -4.05 0.02 -1.91
CA ASP A 102 -5.42 0.32 -2.33
C ASP A 102 -5.60 0.45 -3.85
N ASN A 103 -4.52 0.50 -4.63
CA ASN A 103 -4.59 0.44 -6.10
C ASN A 103 -4.40 -1.00 -6.62
N PRO A 104 -5.47 -1.73 -7.02
CA PRO A 104 -5.35 -3.10 -7.55
C PRO A 104 -4.67 -3.18 -8.94
N LYS A 105 -4.24 -2.05 -9.51
CA LYS A 105 -3.44 -1.98 -10.75
C LYS A 105 -1.96 -1.64 -10.48
N ALA A 106 -1.53 -1.59 -9.22
CA ALA A 106 -0.13 -1.42 -8.87
C ALA A 106 0.68 -2.67 -9.26
N VAL A 107 1.71 -2.49 -10.09
CA VAL A 107 2.69 -3.55 -10.39
C VAL A 107 3.79 -3.57 -9.32
N VAL A 108 4.05 -2.41 -8.72
CA VAL A 108 4.90 -2.23 -7.53
C VAL A 108 4.22 -1.28 -6.56
N HIS A 109 4.43 -1.46 -5.26
CA HIS A 109 3.83 -0.65 -4.21
C HIS A 109 4.82 -0.28 -3.11
N LEU A 110 4.51 0.79 -2.38
CA LEU A 110 5.35 1.39 -1.35
C LEU A 110 5.39 0.54 -0.09
N HIS A 111 6.59 0.39 0.47
CA HIS A 111 6.82 -0.14 1.81
C HIS A 111 7.66 0.81 2.66
N ILE A 112 7.38 0.82 3.95
CA ILE A 112 8.18 1.44 5.00
C ILE A 112 8.44 0.36 6.06
N ALA A 113 9.69 0.05 6.34
CA ALA A 113 10.06 -0.92 7.38
C ALA A 113 10.85 -0.26 8.51
N LEU A 114 10.69 -0.76 9.74
CA LEU A 114 11.60 -0.49 10.86
C LEU A 114 12.08 -1.84 11.43
N ASP A 115 13.35 -2.14 11.24
CA ASP A 115 13.92 -3.48 11.49
C ASP A 115 13.06 -4.58 10.83
N ASP A 116 12.45 -5.47 11.63
CA ASP A 116 11.57 -6.57 11.18
C ASP A 116 10.10 -6.16 10.98
N LEU A 117 9.71 -4.93 11.33
CA LEU A 117 8.33 -4.43 11.16
C LEU A 117 8.16 -3.79 9.79
N GLU A 118 7.55 -4.53 8.86
CA GLU A 118 7.19 -4.07 7.52
C GLU A 118 5.77 -3.46 7.50
N LEU A 119 5.62 -2.26 6.93
CA LEU A 119 4.36 -1.51 6.83
C LEU A 119 4.08 -1.14 5.37
N MET A 120 2.82 -1.29 4.97
CA MET A 120 2.31 -0.97 3.63
C MET A 120 1.34 0.22 3.70
N PRO A 121 1.79 1.46 3.41
CA PRO A 121 0.90 2.62 3.44
C PRO A 121 -0.21 2.54 2.39
N MET A 122 -1.45 2.78 2.82
CA MET A 122 -2.59 3.04 1.93
C MET A 122 -2.61 4.51 1.51
N GLY A 123 -3.22 4.83 0.37
CA GLY A 123 -3.29 6.18 -0.18
C GLY A 123 -3.89 7.21 0.79
N GLU A 124 -4.88 6.82 1.60
CA GLU A 124 -5.49 7.67 2.63
C GLU A 124 -4.58 7.96 3.84
N GLN A 125 -3.56 7.14 4.07
CA GLN A 125 -2.60 7.30 5.18
C GLN A 125 -1.42 8.22 4.82
N LEU A 126 -1.31 8.62 3.54
CA LEU A 126 -0.21 9.41 3.01
C LEU A 126 -0.60 10.89 2.90
N ILE A 127 -0.13 11.69 3.86
CA ILE A 127 -0.39 13.12 3.92
C ILE A 127 0.53 13.83 2.92
N GLY A 128 -0.01 14.29 1.79
CA GLY A 128 0.74 15.06 0.80
C GLY A 128 1.14 16.45 1.33
N LEU A 129 2.44 16.76 1.34
CA LEU A 129 2.99 18.06 1.74
C LEU A 129 3.18 19.03 0.56
N GLY A 130 2.89 18.59 -0.67
CA GLY A 130 3.25 19.29 -1.91
C GLY A 130 4.70 19.03 -2.34
N GLY A 131 5.07 19.48 -3.53
CA GLY A 131 6.44 19.29 -4.06
C GLY A 131 6.89 17.83 -4.16
N ASN A 132 5.96 16.91 -4.41
CA ASN A 132 6.15 15.45 -4.41
C ASN A 132 6.64 14.88 -3.06
N ARG A 133 6.39 15.59 -1.94
CA ARG A 133 6.67 15.12 -0.58
C ARG A 133 5.42 14.59 0.09
N TYR A 134 5.60 13.53 0.86
CA TYR A 134 4.54 12.81 1.57
C TYR A 134 4.99 12.51 3.00
N THR A 135 4.05 12.50 3.93
CA THR A 135 4.26 12.04 5.31
C THR A 135 3.42 10.82 5.58
N PHE A 136 4.05 9.77 6.13
CA PHE A 136 3.36 8.65 6.77
C PHE A 136 3.57 8.72 8.28
N ILE A 137 2.53 8.49 9.08
CA ILE A 137 2.59 8.58 10.55
C ILE A 137 2.11 7.27 11.16
N PHE A 138 2.92 6.69 12.04
CA PHE A 138 2.64 5.42 12.71
C PHE A 138 3.19 5.39 14.13
N ASP A 139 2.62 4.52 14.97
CA ASP A 139 3.09 4.27 16.33
C ASP A 139 3.96 3.02 16.36
N LEU A 140 5.10 3.09 17.04
CA LEU A 140 6.09 2.02 17.10
C LEU A 140 5.82 1.04 18.26
N PRO A 141 5.82 -0.28 18.02
CA PRO A 141 6.04 -1.29 19.05
C PRO A 141 7.53 -1.46 19.40
N ALA A 142 8.40 -0.54 18.94
CA ALA A 142 9.84 -0.61 19.11
C ALA A 142 10.26 -0.37 20.57
N LYS A 143 11.27 -1.12 21.02
CA LYS A 143 11.95 -0.87 22.29
C LYS A 143 12.86 0.36 22.15
N PRO A 144 13.21 1.08 23.24
CA PRO A 144 14.23 2.10 23.18
C PRO A 144 15.58 1.51 22.73
N GLY A 145 16.24 2.13 21.75
CA GLY A 145 17.40 1.54 21.08
C GLY A 145 17.73 2.19 19.74
N LYS A 146 18.65 1.57 18.98
CA LYS A 146 18.91 1.92 17.58
C LYS A 146 18.13 0.99 16.66
N HIS A 147 17.56 1.55 15.60
CA HIS A 147 16.71 0.88 14.63
C HIS A 147 17.04 1.35 13.21
N MET A 148 16.84 0.51 12.22
CA MET A 148 17.01 0.84 10.80
C MET A 148 15.65 1.09 10.16
N LEU A 149 15.34 2.35 9.88
CA LEU A 149 14.19 2.72 9.06
C LEU A 149 14.55 2.51 7.59
N SER A 150 13.68 1.88 6.82
CA SER A 150 13.85 1.69 5.37
C SER A 150 12.58 2.07 4.59
N LEU A 151 12.75 2.52 3.36
CA LEU A 151 11.73 2.99 2.42
C LEU A 151 12.05 2.39 1.05
N TYR A 152 11.13 1.64 0.46
CA TYR A 152 11.39 0.87 -0.78
C TYR A 152 10.11 0.54 -1.57
N TRP A 153 10.32 0.01 -2.77
CA TRP A 153 9.27 -0.62 -3.57
C TRP A 153 9.26 -2.13 -3.35
N ALA A 154 8.08 -2.74 -3.34
CA ALA A 154 7.90 -4.19 -3.44
C ALA A 154 7.07 -4.56 -4.67
N ASP A 155 7.24 -5.78 -5.17
CA ASP A 155 6.46 -6.34 -6.27
C ASP A 155 5.07 -6.86 -5.82
N GLN A 156 4.28 -7.38 -6.76
CA GLN A 156 2.96 -7.97 -6.46
C GLN A 156 3.00 -9.24 -5.58
N GLN A 157 4.19 -9.79 -5.30
CA GLN A 157 4.41 -10.90 -4.36
C GLN A 157 4.91 -10.39 -2.99
N HIS A 158 4.87 -9.07 -2.76
CA HIS A 158 5.38 -8.36 -1.59
C HIS A 158 6.89 -8.56 -1.40
N LYS A 159 7.64 -8.89 -2.45
CA LYS A 159 9.10 -8.97 -2.39
C LYS A 159 9.70 -7.58 -2.57
N LYS A 160 10.51 -7.17 -1.60
CA LYS A 160 11.39 -6.01 -1.69
C LYS A 160 12.19 -6.04 -2.99
N ILE A 161 12.18 -4.91 -3.70
CA ILE A 161 13.09 -4.66 -4.81
C ILE A 161 14.29 -3.92 -4.23
N GLU A 162 15.46 -4.56 -4.24
CA GLU A 162 16.66 -4.07 -3.54
C GLU A 162 17.30 -2.82 -4.19
N ASP A 163 16.95 -2.51 -5.44
CA ASP A 163 17.38 -1.26 -6.08
C ASP A 163 16.46 -0.08 -5.70
N GLY A 164 17.05 1.09 -5.47
CA GLY A 164 16.33 2.27 -5.02
C GLY A 164 15.88 2.24 -3.55
N VAL A 165 16.25 1.20 -2.78
CA VAL A 165 16.06 1.17 -1.32
C VAL A 165 16.73 2.39 -0.68
N GLN A 166 16.06 3.00 0.29
CA GLN A 166 16.57 4.09 1.11
C GLN A 166 16.48 3.67 2.56
N SER A 167 17.56 3.83 3.33
CA SER A 167 17.59 3.49 4.75
C SER A 167 18.27 4.58 5.56
N VAL A 168 17.83 4.77 6.80
CA VAL A 168 18.47 5.62 7.81
C VAL A 168 18.46 4.93 9.18
N THR A 169 19.54 5.05 9.93
CA THR A 169 19.58 4.66 11.35
C THR A 169 18.87 5.72 12.19
N VAL A 170 18.00 5.29 13.08
CA VAL A 170 17.30 6.17 14.05
C VAL A 170 17.48 5.63 15.46
N THR A 171 17.28 6.48 16.47
CA THR A 171 17.33 6.09 17.89
C THR A 171 15.98 6.38 18.55
N VAL A 172 15.31 5.35 19.06
CA VAL A 172 14.05 5.47 19.81
C VAL A 172 14.35 5.82 21.26
N GLU A 173 13.74 6.89 21.78
CA GLU A 173 13.91 7.36 23.16
C GLU A 173 13.35 6.37 24.21
N GLN A 174 13.87 6.47 25.43
CA GLN A 174 13.23 5.84 26.59
C GLN A 174 12.01 6.68 27.02
N PRO A 175 10.86 6.05 27.34
CA PRO A 175 9.66 6.73 27.82
C PRO A 175 9.78 7.25 29.26
#